data_AF-I0SGQ5-F1
#
_entry.id   AF-I0SGQ5-F1
#
_cell.length_a   1.000
_cell.length_b   1.000
_cell.length_c   1.000
_cell.angle_alpha   90.00
_cell.angle_beta   90.00
_cell.angle_gamma   90.00
#
_symmetry.space_group_name_H-M   'P 1'
#
loop_
_entity.id
_entity.type
_entity.pdbx_description
1 polymer ?
#
loop_
_entity_poly.entity_id
_entity_poly.type
_entity_poly.pdbx_seq_one_letter_code
_entity_poly.pdbx_strand_id
1 'polypeptide(L)'
;MVMSLNDRAAIGALAAIKDQGVTDKIAIYGVDGSPDIKNFLANTNDIQGTVAQSPIQMGRKVTEVIERMMKHQSYKKEYLIPVHLVNKDNIGQYTITGWQ
;
A
#
# COMPACT_ATOMS: atom_id res chain seq x y z
N MET A 1 -10.10 14.87 -7.28
CA MET A 1 -9.47 13.63 -6.79
C MET A 1 -8.06 13.94 -6.33
N VAL A 2 -7.53 13.18 -5.37
CA VAL A 2 -6.16 13.32 -4.86
C VAL A 2 -5.45 11.97 -4.96
N MET A 3 -4.33 11.93 -5.69
CA MET A 3 -3.40 10.82 -5.67
C MET A 3 -2.18 11.22 -4.83
N SER A 4 -1.94 10.51 -3.74
CA SER A 4 -0.88 10.85 -2.80
C SER A 4 0.34 9.96 -3.00
N LEU A 5 1.53 10.50 -2.73
CA LEU A 5 2.79 9.75 -2.86
C LEU A 5 2.81 8.48 -1.99
N ASN A 6 2.21 8.55 -0.81
CA ASN A 6 2.06 7.42 0.12
C ASN A 6 0.79 7.55 0.97
N ASP A 7 0.51 6.51 1.75
CA ASP A 7 -0.68 6.44 2.62
C ASP A 7 -0.72 7.55 3.69
N ARG A 8 0.43 7.93 4.24
CA ARG A 8 0.53 9.03 5.22
C ARG A 8 0.10 10.36 4.60
N ALA A 9 0.54 10.64 3.38
CA ALA A 9 0.14 11.83 2.63
C ALA A 9 -1.36 11.78 2.27
N ALA A 10 -1.91 10.60 1.95
CA ALA A 10 -3.34 10.43 1.70
C ALA A 10 -4.20 10.75 2.94
N ILE A 11 -3.78 10.28 4.11
CA ILE A 11 -4.44 10.57 5.39
C ILE A 11 -4.32 12.08 5.72
N GLY A 12 -3.16 12.69 5.43
CA GLY A 12 -2.98 14.14 5.59
C GLY A 12 -3.90 14.96 4.68
N ALA A 13 -4.06 14.54 3.42
CA ALA A 13 -4.99 15.18 2.49
C ALA A 13 -6.45 15.06 2.97
N LEU A 14 -6.85 13.87 3.47
CA LEU A 14 -8.15 13.67 4.08
C LEU A 14 -8.39 14.61 5.27
N ALA A 15 -7.39 14.76 6.14
CA ALA A 15 -7.48 15.66 7.29
C ALA A 15 -7.68 17.13 6.85
N ALA A 16 -6.91 17.60 5.86
CA ALA A 16 -7.04 18.95 5.32
C ALA A 16 -8.41 19.21 4.66
N ILE A 17 -8.92 18.23 3.90
CA ILE A 17 -10.26 18.30 3.27
C ILE A 17 -11.35 18.43 4.34
N LYS A 18 -11.27 17.62 5.41
CA LYS A 18 -12.21 17.67 6.53
C LYS A 18 -12.14 18.98 7.30
N ASP A 19 -10.93 19.49 7.54
CA ASP A 19 -10.71 20.76 8.25
C ASP A 19 -11.31 21.96 7.50
N GLN A 20 -11.22 21.96 6.16
CA GLN A 20 -11.83 22.99 5.30
C GLN A 20 -13.36 22.86 5.17
N GLY A 21 -13.98 21.87 5.81
CA GLY A 21 -15.43 21.66 5.75
C GLY A 21 -15.95 21.29 4.35
N VAL A 22 -15.08 20.78 3.48
CA VAL A 22 -15.46 20.39 2.12
C VAL A 22 -16.40 19.18 2.20
N THR A 23 -17.63 19.35 1.73
CA THR A 23 -18.66 18.29 1.74
C THR A 23 -18.69 17.47 0.44
N ASP A 24 -18.04 17.97 -0.61
CA ASP A 24 -17.97 17.28 -1.88
C ASP A 24 -17.19 15.98 -1.76
N LYS A 25 -17.66 14.95 -2.49
CA LYS A 25 -17.00 13.65 -2.50
C LYS A 25 -15.69 13.75 -3.29
N ILE A 26 -14.57 13.85 -2.59
CA ILE A 26 -13.23 13.82 -3.17
C ILE A 26 -12.68 12.39 -3.07
N ALA A 27 -12.39 11.77 -4.22
CA ALA A 27 -11.72 10.48 -4.24
C ALA A 27 -10.25 10.62 -3.83
N ILE A 28 -9.81 9.87 -2.82
CA ILE A 28 -8.45 9.90 -2.27
C ILE A 28 -7.79 8.53 -2.42
N TYR A 29 -6.56 8.52 -2.95
CA TYR A 29 -5.76 7.32 -3.15
C TYR A 29 -4.34 7.49 -2.58
N GLY A 30 -3.76 6.38 -2.11
CA GLY A 30 -2.39 6.29 -1.59
C GLY A 30 -1.58 5.15 -2.21
N VAL A 31 -0.37 4.99 -1.70
CA VAL A 31 0.55 3.88 -2.00
C VAL A 31 1.12 3.44 -0.66
N ASP A 32 1.29 2.13 -0.49
CA ASP A 32 2.05 1.41 0.55
C ASP A 32 1.24 0.22 1.06
N GLY A 33 -0.05 0.40 1.34
CA GLY A 33 -0.88 -0.64 1.95
C GLY A 33 -0.69 -0.76 3.46
N SER A 34 -0.46 0.38 4.12
CA SER A 34 -0.25 0.50 5.56
C SER A 34 -1.46 0.04 6.38
N PRO A 35 -1.25 -0.40 7.64
CA PRO A 35 -2.35 -0.71 8.55
C PRO A 35 -3.37 0.41 8.70
N ASP A 36 -2.90 1.66 8.76
CA ASP A 36 -3.76 2.84 8.95
C ASP A 36 -4.74 3.01 7.79
N ILE A 37 -4.25 2.97 6.53
CA ILE A 37 -5.14 3.16 5.37
C ILE A 37 -6.07 1.97 5.17
N LYS A 38 -5.61 0.75 5.51
CA LYS A 38 -6.45 -0.45 5.51
C LYS A 38 -7.58 -0.35 6.52
N ASN A 39 -7.31 0.23 7.68
CA ASN A 39 -8.33 0.53 8.68
C ASN A 39 -9.35 1.56 8.16
N PHE A 40 -8.91 2.61 7.46
CA PHE A 40 -9.82 3.55 6.80
C PHE A 40 -10.68 2.87 5.72
N LEU A 41 -10.08 2.03 4.87
CA LEU A 41 -10.80 1.30 3.81
C LEU A 41 -11.83 0.33 4.37
N ALA A 42 -11.53 -0.33 5.50
CA ALA A 42 -12.44 -1.27 6.15
C ALA A 42 -13.62 -0.56 6.84
N ASN A 43 -13.38 0.61 7.44
CA ASN A 43 -14.35 1.21 8.38
C ASN A 43 -15.02 2.49 7.87
N THR A 44 -14.55 3.10 6.77
CA THR A 44 -15.05 4.39 6.26
C THR A 44 -15.28 4.35 4.75
N ASN A 45 -15.75 5.46 4.18
CA ASN A 45 -15.82 5.70 2.73
C ASN A 45 -14.87 6.83 2.28
N ASP A 46 -13.98 7.26 3.18
CA ASP A 46 -13.17 8.48 3.05
C ASP A 46 -11.97 8.30 2.10
N ILE A 47 -11.50 7.07 1.94
CA ILE A 47 -10.40 6.68 1.06
C ILE A 47 -10.93 5.67 0.04
N GLN A 48 -10.53 5.79 -1.22
CA GLN A 48 -10.98 4.90 -2.29
C GLN A 48 -10.03 3.74 -2.56
N GLY A 49 -8.74 3.88 -2.25
CA GLY A 49 -7.80 2.77 -2.36
C GLY A 49 -6.36 3.13 -2.07
N THR A 50 -5.55 2.09 -1.98
CA THR A 50 -4.09 2.17 -1.90
C THR A 50 -3.46 1.09 -2.78
N VAL A 51 -2.35 1.40 -3.44
CA VAL A 51 -1.55 0.36 -4.08
C VAL A 51 -0.63 -0.24 -3.03
N ALA A 52 -0.95 -1.45 -2.57
CA ALA A 52 -0.21 -2.12 -1.51
C ALA A 52 1.08 -2.73 -2.05
N GLN A 53 2.18 -2.39 -1.37
CA GLN A 53 3.49 -3.00 -1.60
C GLN A 53 3.65 -4.22 -0.68
N SER A 54 4.61 -5.09 -1.00
CA SER A 54 4.89 -6.28 -0.19
C SER A 54 6.35 -6.32 0.29
N PRO A 55 6.66 -5.62 1.40
CA PRO A 55 7.93 -5.76 2.09
C PRO A 55 8.30 -7.23 2.41
N ILE A 56 7.31 -8.09 2.70
CA ILE A 56 7.56 -9.50 2.98
C ILE A 56 8.05 -10.22 1.71
N GLN A 57 7.42 -10.00 0.56
CA GLN A 57 7.89 -10.61 -0.70
C GLN A 57 9.24 -10.05 -1.14
N MET A 58 9.47 -8.74 -0.96
CA MET A 58 10.77 -8.12 -1.19
C MET A 58 11.86 -8.81 -0.35
N GLY A 59 11.65 -8.98 0.96
CA GLY A 59 12.58 -9.66 1.85
C GLY A 59 12.84 -11.11 1.43
N ARG A 60 11.79 -11.87 1.10
CA ARG A 60 11.94 -13.26 0.60
C ARG A 60 12.76 -13.33 -0.68
N LYS A 61 12.56 -12.41 -1.62
CA LYS A 61 13.31 -12.36 -2.87
C LYS A 61 14.78 -12.03 -2.61
N VAL A 62 15.06 -11.10 -1.70
CA VAL A 62 16.43 -10.77 -1.27
C VAL A 62 17.14 -12.01 -0.71
N THR A 63 16.49 -12.76 0.19
CA THR A 63 17.07 -14.00 0.74
C THR A 63 17.37 -15.02 -0.35
N GLU A 64 16.45 -15.25 -1.30
CA GLU A 64 16.67 -16.17 -2.43
C GLU A 64 17.89 -15.76 -3.27
N VAL A 65 18.04 -14.46 -3.55
CA VAL A 65 19.16 -13.93 -4.34
C VAL A 65 20.48 -14.08 -3.58
N ILE A 66 20.49 -13.82 -2.27
CA ILE A 66 21.66 -14.04 -1.40
C ILE A 66 22.09 -15.52 -1.45
N GLU A 67 21.15 -16.46 -1.32
CA GLU A 67 21.45 -17.89 -1.40
C GLU A 67 22.06 -18.29 -2.76
N ARG A 68 21.55 -17.73 -3.86
CA ARG A 68 22.13 -17.94 -5.20
C ARG A 68 23.55 -17.41 -5.28
N MET A 69 23.81 -16.21 -4.74
CA MET A 69 25.15 -15.62 -4.69
C MET A 69 26.12 -16.51 -3.91
N MET A 70 25.72 -17.00 -2.74
CA MET A 70 26.54 -17.91 -1.92
C MET A 70 26.87 -19.23 -2.63
N LYS A 71 25.97 -19.71 -3.49
CA LYS A 71 26.15 -20.93 -4.30
C LYS A 71 26.84 -20.66 -5.64
N HIS A 72 27.35 -19.44 -5.88
CA HIS A 72 27.93 -19.00 -7.16
C HIS A 72 27.00 -19.22 -8.38
N GLN A 73 25.69 -19.15 -8.17
CA GLN A 73 24.68 -19.28 -9.21
C GLN A 73 24.39 -17.93 -9.87
N SER A 74 23.84 -17.96 -11.09
CA SER A 74 23.41 -16.74 -11.78
C SER A 74 22.17 -16.11 -11.12
N TYR A 75 22.14 -14.78 -11.13
CA TYR A 75 21.04 -13.95 -10.63
C TYR A 75 20.81 -12.74 -11.55
N LYS A 76 19.62 -12.11 -11.45
CA LYS A 76 19.27 -10.92 -12.21
C LYS A 76 19.68 -9.65 -11.45
N LYS A 77 19.96 -8.57 -12.18
CA LYS A 77 20.20 -7.25 -11.59
C LYS A 77 18.94 -6.62 -10.97
N GLU A 78 17.78 -6.96 -11.52
CA GLU A 78 16.49 -6.41 -11.10
C GLU A 78 15.43 -7.50 -11.00
N TYR A 79 14.58 -7.39 -9.98
CA TYR A 79 13.43 -8.25 -9.75
C TYR A 79 12.21 -7.38 -9.45
N LEU A 80 11.18 -7.46 -10.29
CA LEU A 80 9.91 -6.78 -10.07
C LEU A 80 9.05 -7.58 -9.09
N ILE A 81 8.63 -6.94 -8.00
CA ILE A 81 7.67 -7.52 -7.04
C ILE A 81 6.28 -6.99 -7.40
N PRO A 82 5.28 -7.86 -7.61
CA PRO A 82 3.94 -7.43 -7.97
C PRO A 82 3.31 -6.62 -6.83
N VAL A 83 2.56 -5.60 -7.21
CA VAL A 83 1.74 -4.77 -6.31
C VAL A 83 0.27 -4.98 -6.62
N HIS A 84 -0.58 -4.73 -5.63
CA HIS A 84 -2.03 -4.93 -5.78
C HIS A 84 -2.78 -3.71 -5.30
N LEU A 85 -3.81 -3.30 -6.07
CA LEU A 85 -4.76 -2.30 -5.60
C LEU A 85 -5.61 -2.89 -4.50
N VAL A 86 -5.60 -2.26 -3.33
CA VAL A 86 -6.48 -2.56 -2.21
C VAL A 86 -7.56 -1.47 -2.14
N ASN A 87 -8.81 -1.91 -2.13
CA ASN A 87 -9.98 -1.04 -2.09
C ASN A 87 -11.06 -1.68 -1.20
N LYS A 88 -12.24 -1.05 -1.15
CA LYS A 88 -13.35 -1.54 -0.33
C LYS A 88 -13.87 -2.92 -0.72
N ASP A 89 -13.73 -3.30 -1.99
CA ASP A 89 -14.24 -4.57 -2.50
C ASP A 89 -13.37 -5.76 -2.07
N ASN A 90 -12.06 -5.54 -1.90
CA ASN A 90 -11.10 -6.60 -1.62
C ASN A 90 -10.38 -6.48 -0.27
N ILE A 91 -10.63 -5.43 0.53
CA ILE A 91 -9.96 -5.22 1.83
C ILE A 91 -10.13 -6.41 2.79
N GLY A 92 -11.25 -7.14 2.70
CA GLY A 92 -11.48 -8.35 3.50
C GLY A 92 -10.52 -9.51 3.21
N GLN A 93 -9.73 -9.43 2.13
CA GLN A 93 -8.69 -10.42 1.77
C GLN A 93 -7.35 -10.11 2.44
N TYR A 94 -7.21 -8.95 3.09
CA TYR A 94 -5.96 -8.47 3.67
C TYR A 94 -6.05 -8.38 5.19
N THR A 95 -4.93 -8.62 5.88
CA THR A 95 -4.83 -8.31 7.31
C THR A 95 -4.75 -6.79 7.49
N ILE A 96 -5.59 -6.27 8.40
CA ILE A 96 -5.67 -4.83 8.66
C ILE A 96 -4.51 -4.36 9.55
N THR A 97 -3.97 -5.22 10.40
CA THR A 97 -2.99 -4.85 11.43
C THR A 97 -1.52 -4.93 10.98
N GLY A 98 -1.22 -5.56 9.84
CA GLY A 98 0.16 -5.87 9.43
C GLY A 98 0.50 -5.45 8.01
N TRP A 99 1.79 -5.47 7.69
CA TRP A 99 2.29 -5.35 6.32
C TRP A 99 2.22 -6.70 5.60
N GLN A 100 2.25 -6.67 4.28
CA GLN A 100 2.17 -7.87 3.42
C GLN A 100 3.45 -8.13 2.65
#